data_AF-A0A964HT88-F1
#
_entry.id   AF-A0A964HT88-F1
#
_cell.length_a   1.000
_cell.length_b   1.000
_cell.length_c   1.000
_cell.angle_alpha   90.00
_cell.angle_beta   90.00
_cell.angle_gamma   90.00
#
_symmetry.space_group_name_H-M   'P 1'
#
loop_
_entity.id
_entity.type
_entity.pdbx_description
1 polymer ?
#
loop_
_entity_poly.entity_id
_entity_poly.type
_entity_poly.pdbx_seq_one_letter_code
_entity_poly.pdbx_strand_id
1 'polypeptide(L)'
;MTEIPEHLLNRSKARRAEASGDSTSDSTPAVATPAASTAPVQAKEPPAPKAVVQDPAYVVAAKTRKKITFWAMTSLALLPAWAMLYLIALKPAEKVVAGPLSIGAATYSSCAGCHGAAGAGGAGRVLYQGEVMKTFPHIEDMLNFVYTGSQKFVAAGIKVYGNPKREGGAHAPLSYNGNPMPMQGEKAGGALTEAEILSVVCHVRYTTSGADPASEEWKPEFDTWCSPDSEIFKALEDGASTFDSIEKDFAMLEVKPSAVGTESRASISK
;
A
#
# COMPACT_ATOMS: atom_id res chain seq x y z
N MET A 1 15.59 -14.34 31.49
CA MET A 1 16.95 -14.38 30.90
C MET A 1 16.89 -15.14 29.60
N THR A 2 17.04 -14.47 28.47
CA THR A 2 17.18 -15.11 27.15
C THR A 2 18.65 -15.10 26.78
N GLU A 3 19.31 -16.25 26.86
CA GLU A 3 20.72 -16.40 26.49
C GLU A 3 20.88 -16.25 24.97
N ILE A 4 21.76 -15.35 24.57
CA ILE A 4 22.10 -15.13 23.16
C ILE A 4 22.97 -16.30 22.71
N PRO A 5 22.60 -17.00 21.62
CA PRO A 5 23.37 -18.15 21.14
C PRO A 5 24.82 -17.79 20.77
N GLU A 6 25.80 -18.47 21.39
CA GLU A 6 27.25 -18.26 21.24
C GLU A 6 27.75 -18.21 19.78
N HIS A 7 27.10 -18.93 18.87
CA HIS A 7 27.47 -18.94 17.46
C HIS A 7 27.31 -17.56 16.77
N LEU A 8 26.38 -16.71 17.26
CA LEU A 8 26.18 -15.36 16.74
C LEU A 8 27.30 -14.40 17.20
N LEU A 9 27.82 -14.61 18.41
CA LEU A 9 28.95 -13.87 18.95
C LEU A 9 30.25 -14.22 18.20
N ASN A 10 30.47 -15.49 17.88
CA ASN A 10 31.64 -15.90 17.11
C ASN A 10 31.60 -15.40 15.67
N ARG A 11 30.41 -15.40 15.04
CA ARG A 11 30.24 -14.83 13.69
C ARG A 11 30.46 -13.32 13.64
N SER A 12 30.04 -12.59 14.68
CA SER A 12 30.28 -11.14 14.74
C SER A 12 31.75 -10.80 14.99
N LYS A 13 32.46 -11.57 15.83
CA LYS A 13 33.91 -11.44 16.03
C LYS A 13 34.70 -11.70 14.75
N ALA A 14 34.35 -12.75 14.00
CA ALA A 14 35.00 -13.06 12.73
C ALA A 14 34.84 -11.93 11.70
N ARG A 15 33.62 -11.38 11.56
CA ARG A 15 33.36 -10.24 10.65
C ARG A 15 34.08 -8.96 11.06
N ARG A 16 34.31 -8.76 12.36
CA ARG A 16 35.06 -7.60 12.88
C ARG A 16 36.56 -7.73 12.61
N ALA A 17 37.09 -8.95 12.66
CA ALA A 17 38.48 -9.23 12.32
C ALA A 17 38.75 -9.05 10.82
N GLU A 18 37.83 -9.49 9.95
CA GLU A 18 37.95 -9.26 8.50
C GLU A 18 37.82 -7.79 8.08
N ALA A 19 37.04 -6.99 8.83
CA ALA A 19 36.88 -5.56 8.56
C ALA A 19 38.07 -4.70 9.06
N SER A 20 38.89 -5.25 9.95
CA SER A 20 40.07 -4.58 10.51
C SER A 20 41.30 -5.06 9.74
N GLY A 21 41.39 -4.69 8.46
CA GLY A 21 42.52 -5.02 7.59
C GLY A 21 43.83 -4.48 8.15
N ASP A 22 44.54 -5.29 8.93
CA ASP A 22 45.85 -4.97 9.46
C ASP A 22 46.90 -5.36 8.41
N SER A 23 47.20 -4.39 7.54
CA SER A 23 48.31 -4.47 6.59
C SER A 23 49.50 -3.75 7.22
N THR A 24 50.35 -4.54 7.88
CA THR A 24 51.70 -4.16 8.30
C THR A 24 52.47 -3.57 7.11
N SER A 25 52.54 -2.24 7.05
CA SER A 25 53.42 -1.52 6.13
C SER A 25 54.78 -1.37 6.79
N ASP A 26 55.67 -2.30 6.45
CA ASP A 26 57.09 -2.24 6.75
C ASP A 26 57.70 -1.05 5.98
N SER A 27 58.00 0.05 6.67
CA SER A 27 58.64 1.22 6.09
C SER A 27 60.15 1.07 6.17
N THR A 28 60.77 0.69 5.05
CA THR A 28 62.23 0.74 4.90
C THR A 28 62.66 2.16 4.45
N PRO A 29 63.62 2.82 5.13
CA PRO A 29 64.15 4.09 4.67
C PRO A 29 65.25 3.86 3.62
N ALA A 30 65.13 4.49 2.45
CA ALA A 30 66.21 4.54 1.46
C ALA A 30 67.23 5.62 1.86
N VAL A 31 68.47 5.16 2.10
CA VAL A 31 69.66 5.93 2.42
C VAL A 31 70.17 6.69 1.18
N ALA A 32 70.63 7.92 1.40
CA ALA A 32 71.33 8.77 0.43
C ALA A 32 72.86 8.62 0.54
N THR A 33 73.60 8.74 -0.57
CA THR A 33 75.01 9.24 -0.68
C THR A 33 75.49 9.26 -2.16
N PRO A 34 76.56 9.99 -2.57
CA PRO A 34 76.69 11.45 -2.64
C PRO A 34 77.20 11.99 -4.01
N ALA A 35 77.37 13.31 -4.04
CA ALA A 35 77.67 14.22 -5.15
C ALA A 35 78.97 14.00 -5.96
N ALA A 36 78.98 14.55 -7.19
CA ALA A 36 80.17 15.04 -7.85
C ALA A 36 79.98 16.50 -8.31
N SER A 37 80.95 17.32 -7.89
CA SER A 37 81.08 18.77 -8.03
C SER A 37 81.54 19.19 -9.43
N THR A 38 81.01 20.30 -9.96
CA THR A 38 81.79 21.22 -10.82
C THR A 38 81.36 22.69 -10.61
N ALA A 39 82.31 23.46 -10.08
CA ALA A 39 82.66 24.88 -10.25
C ALA A 39 81.62 25.98 -10.61
N PRO A 40 81.79 27.21 -10.07
CA PRO A 40 80.81 28.29 -10.16
C PRO A 40 80.85 28.99 -11.52
N VAL A 41 79.70 29.10 -12.18
CA VAL A 41 79.52 29.98 -13.33
C VAL A 41 79.10 31.36 -12.83
N GLN A 42 79.89 32.36 -13.22
CA GLN A 42 79.72 33.78 -12.92
C GLN A 42 78.28 34.27 -13.17
N ALA A 43 77.80 35.11 -12.25
CA ALA A 43 76.55 35.85 -12.40
C ALA A 43 76.63 36.79 -13.62
N LYS A 44 75.73 36.58 -14.58
CA LYS A 44 75.50 37.50 -15.69
C LYS A 44 74.46 38.53 -15.24
N GLU A 45 74.80 39.79 -15.38
CA GLU A 45 73.97 40.95 -15.06
C GLU A 45 72.59 40.86 -15.75
N PRO A 46 71.48 41.20 -15.07
CA PRO A 46 70.14 41.09 -15.67
C PRO A 46 69.98 42.08 -16.83
N PRO A 47 69.42 41.66 -17.98
CA PRO A 47 69.18 42.57 -19.09
C PRO A 47 68.09 43.58 -18.73
N ALA A 48 68.26 44.82 -19.21
CA ALA A 48 67.31 45.92 -19.04
C ALA A 48 65.87 45.53 -19.47
N PRO A 49 64.82 46.12 -18.85
CA PRO A 49 63.44 45.75 -19.13
C PRO A 49 63.11 46.01 -20.60
N LYS A 50 62.69 44.98 -21.34
CA LYS A 50 62.11 45.16 -22.67
C LYS A 50 60.80 45.94 -22.52
N ALA A 51 60.68 47.04 -23.26
CA ALA A 51 59.45 47.82 -23.34
C ALA A 51 58.27 46.90 -23.72
N VAL A 52 57.20 46.94 -22.92
CA VAL A 52 55.99 46.16 -23.17
C VAL A 52 55.29 46.76 -24.38
N VAL A 53 55.37 46.08 -25.52
CA VAL A 53 54.55 46.41 -26.70
C VAL A 53 53.10 46.19 -26.29
N GLN A 54 52.32 47.27 -26.20
CA GLN A 54 50.88 47.16 -25.94
C GLN A 54 50.23 46.36 -27.07
N ASP A 55 49.44 45.35 -26.71
CA ASP A 55 48.75 44.51 -27.69
C ASP A 55 47.86 45.38 -28.60
N PRO A 56 47.88 45.19 -29.93
CA PRO A 56 47.04 45.95 -30.84
C PRO A 56 45.55 45.68 -30.54
N ALA A 57 44.68 46.67 -30.76
CA ALA A 57 43.29 46.66 -30.30
C ALA A 57 42.47 45.41 -30.70
N TYR A 58 42.77 44.81 -31.86
CA TYR A 58 42.13 43.57 -32.31
C TYR A 58 42.50 42.33 -31.47
N VAL A 59 43.65 42.36 -30.79
CA VAL A 59 44.13 41.31 -29.88
C VAL A 59 43.58 41.51 -28.47
N VAL A 60 43.33 42.75 -28.04
CA VAL A 60 42.72 43.07 -26.75
C VAL A 60 41.31 42.46 -26.66
N ALA A 61 40.52 42.56 -27.73
CA ALA A 61 39.20 41.91 -27.80
C ALA A 61 39.30 40.38 -27.77
N ALA A 62 40.38 39.78 -28.29
CA ALA A 62 40.59 38.33 -28.21
C ALA A 62 41.00 37.87 -26.81
N LYS A 63 41.86 38.64 -26.12
CA LYS A 63 42.39 38.32 -24.78
C LYS A 63 41.43 38.62 -23.63
N THR A 64 40.52 39.57 -23.79
CA THR A 64 39.56 39.97 -22.74
C THR A 64 38.22 39.21 -22.80
N ARG A 65 38.00 38.41 -23.86
CA ARG A 65 36.79 37.57 -23.97
C ARG A 65 36.77 36.52 -22.87
N LYS A 66 35.81 36.66 -21.95
CA LYS A 66 35.51 35.67 -20.91
C LYS A 66 35.05 34.38 -21.59
N LYS A 67 35.87 33.33 -21.52
CA LYS A 67 35.52 32.02 -22.04
C LYS A 67 34.62 31.31 -21.03
N ILE A 68 33.51 30.76 -21.51
CA ILE A 68 32.70 29.85 -20.71
C ILE A 68 33.52 28.57 -20.54
N THR A 69 33.77 28.17 -19.29
CA THR A 69 34.49 26.93 -19.00
C THR A 69 33.71 25.76 -19.56
N PHE A 70 34.40 24.82 -20.22
CA PHE A 70 33.76 23.67 -20.87
C PHE A 70 32.76 22.92 -19.96
N TRP A 71 33.08 22.76 -18.67
CA TRP A 71 32.18 22.13 -17.69
C TRP A 71 30.83 22.86 -17.54
N ALA A 72 30.80 24.19 -17.65
CA ALA A 72 29.55 24.95 -17.55
C ALA A 72 28.62 24.68 -18.74
N MET A 73 29.18 24.49 -19.95
CA MET A 73 28.39 24.11 -21.12
C MET A 73 27.85 22.68 -21.00
N THR A 74 28.67 21.75 -20.50
CA THR A 74 28.26 20.36 -20.27
C THR A 74 27.15 20.25 -19.22
N SER A 75 27.27 20.97 -18.10
CA SER A 75 26.25 21.01 -17.05
C SER A 75 24.94 21.62 -17.57
N LEU A 76 25.01 22.72 -18.31
CA LEU A 76 23.82 23.35 -18.89
C LEU A 76 23.13 22.45 -19.93
N ALA A 77 23.89 21.70 -20.72
CA ALA A 77 23.36 20.73 -21.68
C ALA A 77 22.72 19.50 -21.03
N LEU A 78 23.13 19.14 -19.81
CA LEU A 78 22.58 17.99 -19.07
C LEU A 78 21.26 18.32 -18.36
N LEU A 79 20.99 19.59 -18.04
CA LEU A 79 19.78 20.02 -17.33
C LEU A 79 18.46 19.63 -18.01
N PRO A 80 18.29 19.77 -19.34
CA PRO A 80 17.06 19.33 -20.02
C PRO A 80 16.83 17.82 -19.91
N ALA A 81 17.89 17.02 -20.01
CA ALA A 81 17.81 15.56 -19.86
C ALA A 81 17.48 15.16 -18.43
N TRP A 82 18.14 15.79 -17.44
CA TRP A 82 17.83 15.60 -16.03
C TRP A 82 16.38 16.02 -15.71
N ALA A 83 15.92 17.17 -16.23
CA ALA A 83 14.55 17.64 -16.03
C ALA A 83 13.53 16.68 -16.65
N MET A 84 13.80 16.12 -17.83
CA MET A 84 12.95 15.10 -18.42
C MET A 84 12.88 13.84 -17.56
N LEU A 85 14.02 13.33 -17.09
CA LEU A 85 14.06 12.18 -16.20
C LEU A 85 13.36 12.46 -14.86
N TYR A 86 13.54 13.66 -14.32
CA TYR A 86 12.89 14.12 -13.10
C TYR A 86 11.36 14.18 -13.28
N LEU A 87 10.86 14.72 -14.39
CA LEU A 87 9.43 14.74 -14.70
C LEU A 87 8.85 13.35 -14.94
N ILE A 88 9.62 12.43 -15.55
CA ILE A 88 9.23 11.02 -15.70
C ILE A 88 9.16 10.36 -14.31
N ALA A 89 10.12 10.63 -13.42
CA ALA A 89 10.16 10.09 -12.06
C ALA A 89 9.09 10.68 -11.13
N LEU A 90 8.68 11.92 -11.36
CA LEU A 90 7.57 12.57 -10.67
C LEU A 90 6.19 12.15 -11.18
N LYS A 91 6.11 11.34 -12.26
CA LYS A 91 4.82 10.74 -12.63
C LYS A 91 4.34 9.97 -11.39
N PRO A 92 3.18 10.33 -10.82
CA PRO A 92 2.66 9.60 -9.68
C PRO A 92 2.57 8.15 -10.12
N ALA A 93 3.31 7.27 -9.43
CA ALA A 93 3.06 5.86 -9.55
C ALA A 93 1.56 5.68 -9.31
N GLU A 94 0.88 5.05 -10.26
CA GLU A 94 -0.51 4.67 -10.09
C GLU A 94 -0.58 3.96 -8.73
N LYS A 95 -1.22 4.59 -7.75
CA LYS A 95 -1.43 3.92 -6.47
C LYS A 95 -2.29 2.73 -6.84
N VAL A 96 -1.73 1.53 -6.74
CA VAL A 96 -2.53 0.31 -6.68
C VAL A 96 -3.28 0.42 -5.36
N VAL A 97 -4.41 1.14 -5.38
CA VAL A 97 -5.31 1.21 -4.25
C VAL A 97 -5.76 -0.22 -4.02
N ALA A 98 -5.53 -0.70 -2.81
CA ALA A 98 -5.99 -2.01 -2.39
C ALA A 98 -7.52 -2.01 -2.54
N GLY A 99 -8.05 -2.63 -3.59
CA GLY A 99 -9.49 -2.71 -3.81
C GLY A 99 -10.18 -3.50 -2.67
N PRO A 100 -11.51 -3.42 -2.57
CA PRO A 100 -12.27 -3.99 -1.45
C PRO A 100 -12.01 -5.49 -1.24
N LEU A 101 -11.72 -6.27 -2.29
CA LEU A 101 -11.35 -7.69 -2.13
C LEU A 101 -10.04 -7.89 -1.36
N SER A 102 -9.05 -7.03 -1.57
CA SER A 102 -7.74 -7.14 -0.91
C SER A 102 -7.78 -6.65 0.54
N ILE A 103 -8.49 -5.54 0.80
CA ILE A 103 -8.80 -5.08 2.16
C ILE A 103 -9.58 -6.17 2.89
N GLY A 104 -10.61 -6.71 2.24
CA GLY A 104 -11.46 -7.76 2.79
C GLY A 104 -10.71 -9.03 3.16
N ALA A 105 -9.74 -9.45 2.33
CA ALA A 105 -8.87 -10.58 2.64
C ALA A 105 -8.04 -10.35 3.91
N ALA A 106 -7.51 -9.14 4.11
CA ALA A 106 -6.78 -8.79 5.32
C ALA A 106 -7.71 -8.77 6.55
N THR A 107 -8.89 -8.14 6.43
CA THR A 107 -9.90 -8.05 7.48
C THR A 107 -10.45 -9.43 7.88
N TYR A 108 -10.60 -10.35 6.92
CA TYR A 108 -11.14 -11.70 7.15
C TYR A 108 -10.31 -12.52 8.14
N SER A 109 -9.03 -12.19 8.35
CA SER A 109 -8.19 -12.85 9.36
C SER A 109 -8.82 -12.86 10.76
N SER A 110 -9.54 -11.79 11.13
CA SER A 110 -10.29 -11.69 12.39
C SER A 110 -11.53 -12.60 12.43
N CYS A 111 -12.12 -12.90 11.27
CA CYS A 111 -13.32 -13.72 11.12
C CYS A 111 -13.00 -15.22 11.02
N ALA A 112 -11.79 -15.56 10.54
CA ALA A 112 -11.34 -16.92 10.28
C ALA A 112 -11.29 -17.80 11.53
N GLY A 113 -11.14 -17.22 12.73
CA GLY A 113 -11.15 -17.98 13.98
C GLY A 113 -12.49 -18.71 14.23
N CYS A 114 -13.61 -18.14 13.76
CA CYS A 114 -14.93 -18.75 13.89
C CYS A 114 -15.39 -19.43 12.60
N HIS A 115 -15.12 -18.83 11.45
CA HIS A 115 -15.60 -19.28 10.14
C HIS A 115 -14.62 -20.18 9.38
N GLY A 116 -13.42 -20.40 9.91
CA GLY A 116 -12.34 -21.12 9.26
C GLY A 116 -11.63 -20.29 8.19
N ALA A 117 -10.35 -20.56 7.96
CA ALA A 117 -9.53 -19.82 6.99
C ALA A 117 -10.10 -19.85 5.56
N ALA A 118 -10.71 -20.97 5.16
CA ALA A 118 -11.36 -21.13 3.87
C ALA A 118 -12.89 -21.00 3.95
N GLY A 119 -13.45 -20.48 5.03
CA GLY A 119 -14.91 -20.38 5.21
C GLY A 119 -15.61 -21.71 5.47
N ALA A 120 -14.89 -22.75 5.87
CA ALA A 120 -15.43 -24.09 6.14
C ALA A 120 -16.34 -24.16 7.39
N GLY A 121 -16.43 -23.08 8.16
CA GLY A 121 -17.18 -23.01 9.41
C GLY A 121 -16.38 -23.53 10.61
N GLY A 122 -17.09 -23.67 11.73
CA GLY A 122 -16.55 -24.11 13.02
C GLY A 122 -17.45 -23.61 14.13
N ALA A 123 -16.94 -22.69 14.94
CA ALA A 123 -17.76 -21.96 15.92
C ALA A 123 -18.81 -21.08 15.23
N GLY A 124 -18.48 -20.51 14.05
CA GLY A 124 -19.37 -19.80 13.15
C GLY A 124 -19.88 -20.69 12.01
N ARG A 125 -20.92 -20.21 11.32
CA ARG A 125 -21.51 -20.90 10.18
C ARG A 125 -20.53 -21.02 9.01
N VAL A 126 -20.78 -22.01 8.17
CA VAL A 126 -20.11 -22.20 6.88
C VAL A 126 -20.35 -21.01 5.95
N LEU A 127 -19.31 -20.55 5.25
CA LEU A 127 -19.34 -19.42 4.30
C LEU A 127 -18.97 -19.81 2.86
N TYR A 128 -18.20 -20.87 2.66
CA TYR A 128 -17.78 -21.36 1.33
C TYR A 128 -18.89 -22.10 0.55
N GLN A 129 -18.62 -22.46 -0.72
CA GLN A 129 -19.52 -23.27 -1.57
C GLN A 129 -20.94 -22.68 -1.76
N GLY A 130 -21.02 -21.36 -1.94
CA GLY A 130 -22.26 -20.63 -2.20
C GLY A 130 -23.19 -20.49 -0.99
N GLU A 131 -22.78 -20.94 0.20
CA GLU A 131 -23.60 -20.88 1.42
C GLU A 131 -23.98 -19.45 1.80
N VAL A 132 -23.12 -18.48 1.51
CA VAL A 132 -23.39 -17.05 1.71
C VAL A 132 -24.47 -16.59 0.75
N MET A 133 -24.41 -16.98 -0.52
CA MET A 133 -25.37 -16.53 -1.54
C MET A 133 -26.77 -17.12 -1.29
N LYS A 134 -26.84 -18.37 -0.81
CA LYS A 134 -28.10 -18.98 -0.35
C LYS A 134 -28.72 -18.20 0.82
N THR A 135 -27.87 -17.72 1.72
CA THR A 135 -28.29 -17.02 2.94
C THR A 135 -28.62 -15.56 2.68
N PHE A 136 -27.80 -14.84 1.94
CA PHE A 136 -27.92 -13.42 1.67
C PHE A 136 -27.95 -13.19 0.16
N PRO A 137 -29.13 -13.32 -0.48
CA PRO A 137 -29.29 -13.01 -1.89
C PRO A 137 -28.93 -11.55 -2.20
N HIS A 138 -29.23 -10.65 -1.26
CA HIS A 138 -28.87 -9.23 -1.31
C HIS A 138 -27.66 -8.97 -0.42
N ILE A 139 -26.61 -8.36 -0.98
CA ILE A 139 -25.39 -8.00 -0.23
C ILE A 139 -25.71 -7.12 0.98
N GLU A 140 -26.69 -6.23 0.89
CA GLU A 140 -27.09 -5.30 1.94
C GLU A 140 -27.56 -6.02 3.22
N ASP A 141 -28.21 -7.17 3.07
CA ASP A 141 -28.65 -7.98 4.22
C ASP A 141 -27.45 -8.59 4.94
N MET A 142 -26.40 -8.97 4.21
CA MET A 142 -25.16 -9.45 4.80
C MET A 142 -24.40 -8.32 5.48
N LEU A 143 -24.32 -7.15 4.84
CA LEU A 143 -23.68 -5.95 5.40
C LEU A 143 -24.33 -5.58 6.73
N ASN A 144 -25.66 -5.49 6.79
CA ASN A 144 -26.38 -5.16 8.02
C ASN A 144 -26.15 -6.22 9.11
N PHE A 145 -26.26 -7.51 8.76
CA PHE A 145 -26.05 -8.59 9.74
C PHE A 145 -24.62 -8.60 10.31
N VAL A 146 -23.61 -8.41 9.46
CA VAL A 146 -22.20 -8.33 9.88
C VAL A 146 -21.96 -7.08 10.73
N TYR A 147 -22.55 -5.96 10.35
CA TYR A 147 -22.42 -4.70 11.08
C TYR A 147 -22.99 -4.81 12.49
N THR A 148 -24.23 -5.27 12.64
CA THR A 148 -24.96 -5.22 13.92
C THR A 148 -24.78 -6.47 14.78
N GLY A 149 -24.41 -7.60 14.18
CA GLY A 149 -24.36 -8.89 14.85
C GLY A 149 -25.75 -9.48 15.18
N SER A 150 -25.74 -10.73 15.63
CA SER A 150 -26.98 -11.49 15.85
C SER A 150 -27.76 -11.04 17.09
N GLN A 151 -27.09 -10.51 18.11
CA GLN A 151 -27.76 -10.07 19.35
C GLN A 151 -28.70 -8.89 19.12
N LYS A 152 -28.32 -7.95 18.24
CA LYS A 152 -29.17 -6.82 17.88
C LYS A 152 -30.45 -7.27 17.16
N PHE A 153 -30.33 -8.25 16.27
CA PHE A 153 -31.51 -8.87 15.62
C PHE A 153 -32.46 -9.51 16.63
N VAL A 154 -31.93 -10.21 17.66
CA VAL A 154 -32.75 -10.76 18.75
C VAL A 154 -33.47 -9.64 19.50
N ALA A 155 -32.74 -8.58 19.88
CA ALA A 155 -33.30 -7.45 20.63
C ALA A 155 -34.39 -6.71 19.84
N ALA A 156 -34.27 -6.63 18.52
CA ALA A 156 -35.27 -6.04 17.62
C ALA A 156 -36.45 -6.99 17.33
N GLY A 157 -36.46 -8.21 17.86
CA GLY A 157 -37.51 -9.20 17.60
C GLY A 157 -37.49 -9.77 16.18
N ILE A 158 -36.39 -9.63 15.45
CA ILE A 158 -36.24 -10.11 14.08
C ILE A 158 -35.91 -11.60 14.12
N LYS A 159 -36.83 -12.41 13.61
CA LYS A 159 -36.74 -13.88 13.74
C LYS A 159 -35.86 -14.55 12.69
N VAL A 160 -35.67 -13.91 11.54
CA VAL A 160 -34.93 -14.46 10.40
C VAL A 160 -34.06 -13.35 9.81
N TYR A 161 -32.83 -13.70 9.45
CA TYR A 161 -31.95 -12.85 8.64
C TYR A 161 -31.67 -13.51 7.30
N GLY A 162 -31.44 -12.68 6.29
CA GLY A 162 -31.25 -13.09 4.92
C GLY A 162 -32.52 -13.71 4.32
N ASN A 163 -32.35 -14.82 3.61
CA ASN A 163 -33.40 -15.46 2.82
C ASN A 163 -34.33 -16.35 3.67
N PRO A 164 -35.61 -16.01 3.83
CA PRO A 164 -36.58 -16.86 4.55
C PRO A 164 -36.92 -18.14 3.78
N LYS A 165 -36.63 -18.21 2.48
CA LYS A 165 -36.83 -19.37 1.60
C LYS A 165 -35.51 -20.08 1.28
N ARG A 166 -34.48 -19.91 2.13
CA ARG A 166 -33.17 -20.52 1.94
C ARG A 166 -33.28 -22.05 1.87
N GLU A 167 -32.61 -22.65 0.89
CA GLU A 167 -32.45 -24.11 0.81
C GLU A 167 -31.71 -24.62 2.05
N GLY A 168 -32.25 -25.66 2.71
CA GLY A 168 -31.74 -26.12 4.01
C GLY A 168 -32.25 -25.29 5.19
N GLY A 169 -33.22 -24.40 4.97
CA GLY A 169 -33.94 -23.66 6.02
C GLY A 169 -33.42 -22.24 6.23
N ALA A 170 -34.35 -21.36 6.61
CA ALA A 170 -34.07 -19.98 6.99
C ALA A 170 -33.16 -19.92 8.22
N HIS A 171 -32.26 -18.95 8.25
CA HIS A 171 -31.40 -18.74 9.40
C HIS A 171 -32.02 -17.75 10.38
N ALA A 172 -32.05 -18.12 11.66
CA ALA A 172 -32.47 -17.25 12.75
C ALA A 172 -31.25 -16.77 13.58
N PRO A 173 -31.31 -15.61 14.23
CA PRO A 173 -30.27 -15.19 15.17
C PRO A 173 -30.03 -16.26 16.25
N LEU A 174 -28.77 -16.49 16.62
CA LEU A 174 -28.34 -17.50 17.63
C LEU A 174 -28.74 -18.96 17.34
N SER A 175 -29.27 -19.26 16.14
CA SER A 175 -29.71 -20.62 15.78
C SER A 175 -28.59 -21.58 15.43
N TYR A 176 -27.36 -21.08 15.24
CA TYR A 176 -26.18 -21.95 15.10
C TYR A 176 -25.56 -22.08 16.47
N ASN A 177 -25.53 -23.31 17.02
CA ASN A 177 -24.85 -23.72 18.25
C ASN A 177 -24.96 -22.77 19.48
N GLY A 178 -25.90 -21.84 19.49
CA GLY A 178 -26.04 -20.79 20.51
C GLY A 178 -25.01 -19.65 20.41
N ASN A 179 -23.97 -19.74 19.57
CA ASN A 179 -22.94 -18.72 19.51
C ASN A 179 -23.43 -17.46 18.77
N PRO A 180 -23.20 -16.27 19.33
CA PRO A 180 -23.53 -15.04 18.64
C PRO A 180 -22.55 -14.76 17.49
N MET A 181 -23.09 -14.24 16.38
CA MET A 181 -22.26 -13.49 15.45
C MET A 181 -22.03 -12.10 16.08
N PRO A 182 -20.79 -11.72 16.40
CA PRO A 182 -20.50 -10.48 17.12
C PRO A 182 -20.65 -9.26 16.20
N MET A 183 -21.15 -8.14 16.75
CA MET A 183 -21.19 -6.86 16.04
C MET A 183 -19.79 -6.43 15.58
N GLN A 184 -19.65 -6.08 14.31
CA GLN A 184 -18.37 -5.61 13.76
C GLN A 184 -18.33 -4.10 13.57
N GLY A 185 -19.48 -3.46 13.35
CA GLY A 185 -19.57 -2.03 13.06
C GLY A 185 -19.17 -1.18 14.25
N GLU A 186 -18.37 -0.13 14.01
CA GLU A 186 -17.90 0.81 15.04
C GLU A 186 -19.06 1.37 15.88
N LYS A 187 -20.14 1.85 15.25
CA LYS A 187 -21.30 2.40 16.00
C LYS A 187 -22.10 1.31 16.74
N ALA A 188 -21.96 0.05 16.34
CA ALA A 188 -22.59 -1.09 17.02
C ALA A 188 -21.74 -1.66 18.17
N GLY A 189 -20.53 -1.14 18.39
CA GLY A 189 -19.59 -1.58 19.42
C GLY A 189 -18.50 -2.53 18.92
N GLY A 190 -18.37 -2.70 17.61
CA GLY A 190 -17.23 -3.37 16.98
C GLY A 190 -16.10 -2.38 16.64
N ALA A 191 -15.13 -2.82 15.85
CA ALA A 191 -13.93 -2.04 15.52
C ALA A 191 -13.77 -1.76 14.02
N LEU A 192 -14.66 -2.28 13.17
CA LEU A 192 -14.56 -2.12 11.72
C LEU A 192 -15.33 -0.90 11.24
N THR A 193 -14.71 -0.19 10.32
CA THR A 193 -15.36 0.85 9.51
C THR A 193 -16.36 0.23 8.54
N GLU A 194 -17.27 1.05 8.03
CA GLU A 194 -18.27 0.62 7.04
C GLU A 194 -17.60 0.14 5.72
N ALA A 195 -16.48 0.77 5.32
CA ALA A 195 -15.68 0.36 4.16
C ALA A 195 -14.98 -1.00 4.39
N GLU A 196 -14.44 -1.25 5.58
CA GLU A 196 -13.84 -2.56 5.92
C GLU A 196 -14.89 -3.67 5.99
N ILE A 197 -16.11 -3.36 6.47
CA ILE A 197 -17.23 -4.28 6.48
C ILE A 197 -17.66 -4.62 5.05
N LEU A 198 -17.81 -3.61 4.18
CA LEU A 198 -18.05 -3.86 2.77
C LEU A 198 -16.97 -4.73 2.15
N SER A 199 -15.70 -4.41 2.42
CA SER A 199 -14.55 -5.13 1.90
C SER A 199 -14.55 -6.61 2.31
N VAL A 200 -14.74 -6.92 3.59
CA VAL A 200 -14.77 -8.32 4.07
C VAL A 200 -16.00 -9.06 3.53
N VAL A 201 -17.14 -8.39 3.39
CA VAL A 201 -18.34 -8.99 2.75
C VAL A 201 -18.08 -9.30 1.28
N CYS A 202 -17.44 -8.39 0.54
CA CYS A 202 -17.02 -8.63 -0.85
C CYS A 202 -16.06 -9.81 -0.95
N HIS A 203 -15.04 -9.88 -0.08
CA HIS A 203 -14.13 -11.03 -0.03
C HIS A 203 -14.88 -12.34 0.25
N VAL A 204 -15.76 -12.34 1.24
CA VAL A 204 -16.53 -13.54 1.59
C VAL A 204 -17.46 -13.98 0.45
N ARG A 205 -18.13 -13.06 -0.24
CA ARG A 205 -19.04 -13.41 -1.35
C ARG A 205 -18.27 -13.95 -2.56
N TYR A 206 -17.28 -13.19 -3.04
CA TYR A 206 -16.64 -13.42 -4.34
C TYR A 206 -15.37 -14.28 -4.28
N THR A 207 -14.71 -14.37 -3.12
CA THR A 207 -13.52 -15.22 -2.94
C THR A 207 -13.84 -16.48 -2.13
N THR A 208 -14.53 -16.34 -1.00
CA THR A 208 -14.79 -17.48 -0.11
C THR A 208 -15.98 -18.32 -0.56
N SER A 209 -17.13 -17.70 -0.83
CA SER A 209 -18.36 -18.39 -1.22
C SER A 209 -18.36 -18.84 -2.68
N GLY A 210 -17.65 -18.11 -3.54
CA GLY A 210 -17.45 -18.47 -4.94
C GLY A 210 -18.49 -17.87 -5.90
N ALA A 211 -19.09 -16.73 -5.56
CA ALA A 211 -19.81 -15.94 -6.55
C ALA A 211 -18.83 -15.46 -7.63
N ASP A 212 -19.16 -15.68 -8.90
CA ASP A 212 -18.28 -15.31 -10.01
C ASP A 212 -18.50 -13.84 -10.42
N PRO A 213 -17.54 -12.93 -10.22
CA PRO A 213 -17.68 -11.51 -10.56
C PRO A 213 -17.83 -11.24 -12.06
N ALA A 214 -17.54 -12.22 -12.92
CA ALA A 214 -17.72 -12.11 -14.37
C ALA A 214 -19.06 -12.68 -14.87
N SER A 215 -19.81 -13.39 -14.01
CA SER A 215 -21.09 -13.99 -14.39
C SER A 215 -22.17 -12.92 -14.57
N GLU A 216 -23.13 -13.15 -15.49
CA GLU A 216 -24.26 -12.23 -15.69
C GLU A 216 -25.09 -12.03 -14.42
N GLU A 217 -25.16 -13.05 -13.56
CA GLU A 217 -25.88 -12.99 -12.29
C GLU A 217 -25.24 -12.03 -11.28
N TRP A 218 -23.91 -12.12 -11.10
CA TRP A 218 -23.22 -11.42 -10.01
C TRP A 218 -22.41 -10.21 -10.44
N LYS A 219 -22.13 -10.06 -11.73
CA LYS A 219 -21.38 -8.91 -12.26
C LYS A 219 -22.01 -7.55 -11.90
N PRO A 220 -23.34 -7.34 -11.99
CA PRO A 220 -23.92 -6.05 -11.63
C PRO A 220 -23.70 -5.71 -10.14
N GLU A 221 -23.93 -6.67 -9.23
CA GLU A 221 -23.66 -6.48 -7.80
C GLU A 221 -22.16 -6.24 -7.54
N PHE A 222 -21.29 -7.03 -8.19
CA PHE A 222 -19.85 -6.88 -8.06
C PHE A 222 -19.38 -5.50 -8.50
N ASP A 223 -19.77 -5.05 -9.69
CA ASP A 223 -19.36 -3.75 -10.22
C ASP A 223 -19.84 -2.61 -9.31
N THR A 224 -21.07 -2.70 -8.80
CA THR A 224 -21.66 -1.68 -7.92
C THR A 224 -21.01 -1.62 -6.54
N TRP A 225 -20.62 -2.76 -5.95
CA TRP A 225 -20.20 -2.82 -4.54
C TRP A 225 -18.73 -3.20 -4.32
N CYS A 226 -18.18 -4.09 -5.14
CA CYS A 226 -16.97 -4.84 -4.86
C CYS A 226 -15.87 -4.67 -5.91
N SER A 227 -16.13 -3.95 -6.99
CA SER A 227 -15.11 -3.52 -7.94
C SER A 227 -14.20 -2.47 -7.29
N PRO A 228 -12.90 -2.44 -7.60
CA PRO A 228 -12.03 -1.30 -7.25
C PRO A 228 -12.57 0.04 -7.75
N ASP A 229 -13.42 0.03 -8.78
CA ASP A 229 -14.04 1.23 -9.33
C ASP A 229 -15.42 1.58 -8.75
N SER A 230 -15.94 0.76 -7.82
CA SER A 230 -17.21 1.02 -7.15
C SER A 230 -17.25 2.41 -6.51
N GLU A 231 -18.21 3.23 -6.95
CA GLU A 231 -18.46 4.56 -6.37
C GLU A 231 -18.90 4.45 -4.90
N ILE A 232 -19.67 3.41 -4.58
CA ILE A 232 -20.08 3.08 -3.21
C ILE A 232 -18.87 2.83 -2.32
N PHE A 233 -17.96 1.94 -2.75
CA PHE A 233 -16.79 1.60 -1.95
C PHE A 233 -15.92 2.83 -1.71
N LYS A 234 -15.64 3.62 -2.75
CA LYS A 234 -14.85 4.85 -2.66
C LYS A 234 -15.49 5.86 -1.69
N ALA A 235 -16.80 6.04 -1.76
CA ALA A 235 -17.51 6.97 -0.88
C ALA A 235 -17.59 6.51 0.59
N LEU A 236 -17.59 5.19 0.84
CA LEU A 236 -17.49 4.66 2.20
C LEU A 236 -16.05 4.79 2.73
N GLU A 237 -15.05 4.64 1.86
CA GLU A 237 -13.63 4.75 2.23
C GLU A 237 -13.22 6.18 2.56
N ASP A 238 -13.70 7.17 1.80
CA ASP A 238 -13.42 8.60 2.05
C ASP A 238 -14.41 9.27 3.03
N GLY A 239 -15.47 8.55 3.43
CA GLY A 239 -16.50 9.01 4.35
C GLY A 239 -17.53 9.97 3.73
N ALA A 240 -17.60 10.07 2.40
CA ALA A 240 -18.64 10.82 1.70
C ALA A 240 -20.04 10.20 1.80
N SER A 241 -20.13 8.89 2.07
CA SER A 241 -21.38 8.17 2.29
C SER A 241 -21.28 7.25 3.52
N THR A 242 -22.42 6.73 3.96
CA THR A 242 -22.53 5.79 5.08
C THR A 242 -23.61 4.75 4.79
N PHE A 243 -23.62 3.64 5.51
CA PHE A 243 -24.69 2.63 5.46
C PHE A 243 -26.08 3.21 5.75
N ASP A 244 -26.18 4.33 6.50
CA ASP A 244 -27.46 5.01 6.78
C ASP A 244 -27.93 5.91 5.62
N SER A 245 -27.03 6.33 4.73
CA SER A 245 -27.33 7.27 3.62
C SER A 245 -27.21 6.65 2.23
N ILE A 246 -26.53 5.50 2.11
CA ILE A 246 -26.13 4.86 0.84
C ILE A 246 -27.29 4.67 -0.17
N GLU A 247 -28.49 4.29 0.30
CA GLU A 247 -29.65 4.13 -0.58
C GLU A 247 -30.02 5.44 -1.29
N LYS A 248 -29.89 6.57 -0.58
CA LYS A 248 -30.23 7.90 -1.09
C LYS A 248 -29.10 8.46 -1.92
N ASP A 249 -27.87 8.35 -1.43
CA ASP A 249 -26.66 8.91 -2.06
C ASP A 249 -26.45 8.30 -3.45
N PHE A 250 -26.79 7.02 -3.62
CA PHE A 250 -26.60 6.26 -4.85
C PHE A 250 -27.91 5.85 -5.53
N ALA A 251 -29.01 6.57 -5.25
CA ALA A 251 -30.33 6.29 -5.85
C ALA A 251 -30.34 6.39 -7.39
N MET A 252 -29.34 7.05 -7.99
CA MET A 252 -29.19 7.27 -9.42
C MET A 252 -28.38 6.19 -10.14
N LEU A 253 -27.78 5.24 -9.41
CA LEU A 253 -27.05 4.13 -10.03
C LEU A 253 -28.01 3.20 -10.78
N GLU A 254 -27.51 2.59 -11.86
CA GLU A 254 -28.26 1.61 -12.65
C GLU A 254 -28.73 0.45 -11.76
N VAL A 255 -27.84 -0.07 -10.93
CA VAL A 255 -28.17 -0.98 -9.84
C VAL A 255 -28.30 -0.15 -8.57
N LYS A 256 -29.52 0.31 -8.29
CA LYS A 256 -29.80 1.07 -7.08
C LYS A 256 -29.56 0.19 -5.83
N PRO A 257 -28.71 0.62 -4.88
CA PRO A 257 -28.57 -0.08 -3.61
C PRO A 257 -29.82 0.11 -2.75
N SER A 258 -30.19 -0.92 -2.01
CA SER A 258 -31.22 -0.82 -0.98
C SER A 258 -30.65 -0.30 0.34
N ALA A 259 -31.51 0.00 1.31
CA ALA A 259 -31.06 0.39 2.64
C ALA A 259 -30.15 -0.68 3.27
N VAL A 260 -28.96 -0.29 3.73
CA VAL A 260 -28.12 -1.14 4.59
C VAL A 260 -28.47 -0.85 6.05
N GLY A 261 -28.24 0.40 6.48
CA GLY A 261 -28.49 0.89 7.83
C GLY A 261 -27.52 0.35 8.88
N THR A 262 -27.37 1.09 9.97
CA THR A 262 -26.54 0.73 11.12
C THR A 262 -27.32 0.10 12.28
N GLU A 263 -28.66 0.04 12.17
CA GLU A 263 -29.55 -0.68 13.07
C GLU A 263 -30.02 -1.99 12.43
N SER A 264 -30.27 -3.02 13.26
CA SER A 264 -30.71 -4.32 12.74
C SER A 264 -32.07 -4.19 12.09
N ARG A 265 -32.21 -4.69 10.86
CA ARG A 265 -33.46 -4.63 10.09
C ARG A 265 -33.88 -5.97 9.53
N ALA A 266 -35.17 -6.07 9.19
CA ALA A 266 -35.65 -7.20 8.40
C ALA A 266 -34.95 -7.22 7.03
N SER A 267 -34.80 -8.42 6.49
CA SER A 267 -34.20 -8.61 5.17
C SER A 267 -35.05 -8.02 4.06
N ILE A 268 -34.38 -7.59 3.00
CA ILE A 268 -35.06 -7.01 1.84
C ILE A 268 -35.95 -8.08 1.23
N SER A 269 -37.22 -7.73 1.02
CA SER A 269 -38.16 -8.61 0.35
C SER A 269 -37.85 -8.60 -1.14
N LYS A 270 -37.79 -9.80 -1.75
CA LYS A 270 -37.91 -9.93 -3.21
C LYS A 270 -39.32 -9.59 -3.66
#